data_AF-A0A8T5I703-F1
#
_entry.id   AF-A0A8T5I703-F1
#
_cell.length_a   1.000
_cell.length_b   1.000
_cell.length_c   1.000
_cell.angle_alpha   90.00
_cell.angle_beta   90.00
_cell.angle_gamma   90.00
#
_symmetry.space_group_name_H-M   'P 1'
#
loop_
_entity.id
_entity.type
_entity.pdbx_description
1 polymer ?
#
loop_
_entity_poly.entity_id
_entity_poly.type
_entity_poly.pdbx_seq_one_letter_code
_entity_poly.pdbx_strand_id
1 'polypeptide(L)'
;YAEDVAILSITIDPARDTVPHISEWTKRMGYEWNHLTHETSSVMEDVWNSWNVVVDNDHIAYSLAPESNLLRFAVLNPDNSSFKSDSKCWNLQDSSCYLDLDNFANYSFNQNIEGFYNMSEGSIGEWKSNDNWSWELHNWDLLNDSWIKIQNDMFDTKSIPKGTHLAWVASNANISNLPPGIDCNGNGWIMGSGTSAHCMCDEGYERSNDNWSTCISKNDLNNENISEMVDPHAETLGEYEIGHSTSTYIIDKNMNKRVSYSGINWDVENFLMDVITLTNE
;
A
#
# COMPACT_ATOMS: atom_id res chain seq x y z
N TYR A 1 4.92 22.84 35.80
CA TYR A 1 3.71 22.34 35.12
C TYR A 1 4.02 21.87 33.71
N ALA A 2 4.36 22.74 32.75
CA ALA A 2 4.74 22.28 31.40
C ALA A 2 6.05 21.45 31.35
N GLU A 3 6.89 21.50 32.40
CA GLU A 3 8.10 20.67 32.50
C GLU A 3 7.85 19.28 33.08
N ASP A 4 6.67 19.02 33.66
CA ASP A 4 6.38 17.79 34.42
C ASP A 4 5.47 16.81 33.67
N VAL A 5 4.81 17.27 32.60
CA VAL A 5 3.80 16.51 31.84
C VAL A 5 4.05 16.67 30.34
N ALA A 6 4.16 15.55 29.64
CA ALA A 6 4.22 15.50 28.18
C ALA A 6 2.94 14.91 27.61
N ILE A 7 2.43 15.50 26.53
CA ILE A 7 1.29 14.97 25.77
C ILE A 7 1.82 14.32 24.49
N LEU A 8 1.34 13.11 24.22
CA LEU A 8 1.58 12.37 23.00
C LEU A 8 0.23 11.93 22.44
N SER A 9 0.01 12.19 21.15
CA SER A 9 -1.13 11.63 20.42
C SER A 9 -0.63 10.58 19.44
N ILE A 10 -1.38 9.49 19.28
CA ILE A 10 -1.05 8.37 18.40
C ILE A 10 -2.13 8.35 17.31
N THR A 11 -1.74 8.36 16.05
CA THR A 11 -2.71 8.25 14.96
C THR A 11 -3.33 6.85 14.91
N ILE A 12 -4.60 6.79 14.53
CA ILE A 12 -5.31 5.57 14.12
C ILE A 12 -5.42 5.45 12.59
N ASP A 13 -4.99 6.49 11.86
CA ASP A 13 -4.96 6.55 10.41
C ASP A 13 -3.56 6.97 9.93
N PRO A 14 -2.53 6.11 10.16
CA PRO A 14 -1.17 6.38 9.73
C PRO A 14 -1.06 6.53 8.21
N ALA A 15 -2.12 6.17 7.49
CA ALA A 15 -2.18 6.25 6.06
C ALA A 15 -2.21 7.69 5.54
N ARG A 16 -3.04 8.52 6.17
CA ARG A 16 -3.14 9.95 5.86
C ARG A 16 -2.24 10.77 6.74
N ASP A 17 -2.07 10.35 7.98
CA ASP A 17 -1.28 11.02 9.00
C ASP A 17 0.22 10.74 8.85
N THR A 18 0.77 11.04 7.68
CA THR A 18 2.21 11.01 7.44
C THR A 18 2.92 12.09 8.25
N VAL A 19 4.24 11.93 8.50
CA VAL A 19 5.02 12.95 9.23
C VAL A 19 4.89 14.35 8.60
N PRO A 20 4.98 14.55 7.27
CA PRO A 20 4.73 15.85 6.65
C PRO A 20 3.31 16.37 6.87
N HIS A 21 2.30 15.50 6.71
CA HIS A 21 0.89 15.89 6.84
C HIS A 21 0.56 16.34 8.27
N ILE A 22 0.93 15.54 9.27
CA ILE A 22 0.76 15.93 10.68
C ILE A 22 1.57 17.20 10.98
N SER A 23 2.81 17.32 10.50
CA SER A 23 3.63 18.52 10.76
C SER A 23 2.95 19.80 10.27
N GLU A 24 2.33 19.76 9.09
CA GLU A 24 1.58 20.89 8.55
C GLU A 24 0.31 21.16 9.38
N TRP A 25 -0.45 20.12 9.68
CA TRP A 25 -1.67 20.22 10.47
C TRP A 25 -1.40 20.79 11.88
N THR A 26 -0.38 20.28 12.59
CA THR A 26 0.05 20.75 13.92
C THR A 26 0.41 22.24 13.90
N LYS A 27 1.16 22.68 12.88
CA LYS A 27 1.49 24.11 12.69
C LYS A 27 0.25 24.96 12.45
N ARG A 28 -0.68 24.49 11.63
CA ARG A 28 -1.92 25.21 11.30
C ARG A 28 -2.85 25.34 12.50
N MET A 29 -2.90 24.32 13.35
CA MET A 29 -3.74 24.30 14.55
C MET A 29 -3.10 25.01 15.77
N GLY A 30 -1.79 25.30 15.70
CA GLY A 30 -1.06 25.92 16.81
C GLY A 30 -0.85 24.98 18.00
N TYR A 31 -0.78 23.67 17.75
CA TYR A 31 -0.51 22.68 18.79
C TYR A 31 1.00 22.51 19.01
N GLU A 32 1.39 22.27 20.26
CA GLU A 32 2.80 22.15 20.67
C GLU A 32 3.16 20.75 21.18
N TRP A 33 2.21 19.82 21.24
CA TRP A 33 2.46 18.46 21.72
C TRP A 33 2.92 17.52 20.60
N ASN A 34 3.50 16.39 21.01
CA ASN A 34 4.05 15.41 20.07
C ASN A 34 2.94 14.53 19.46
N HIS A 35 3.21 14.08 18.23
CA HIS A 35 2.37 13.15 17.49
C HIS A 35 3.21 11.94 17.07
N LEU A 36 2.63 10.74 17.18
CA LEU A 36 3.24 9.48 16.78
C LEU A 36 2.48 8.88 15.60
N THR A 37 3.23 8.57 14.56
CA THR A 37 2.80 7.90 13.33
C THR A 37 3.95 7.06 12.79
N HIS A 38 3.66 6.09 11.93
CA HIS A 38 4.67 5.30 11.22
C HIS A 38 4.12 4.85 9.86
N GLU A 39 4.97 4.82 8.85
CA GLU A 39 4.63 4.35 7.49
C GLU A 39 4.40 2.82 7.40
N THR A 40 4.68 2.09 8.47
CA THR A 40 4.67 0.62 8.49
C THR A 40 3.52 0.16 9.36
N SER A 41 2.49 -0.44 8.76
CA SER A 41 1.26 -0.82 9.45
C SER A 41 1.49 -1.79 10.60
N SER A 42 2.39 -2.76 10.46
CA SER A 42 2.70 -3.72 11.54
C SER A 42 3.31 -3.03 12.78
N VAL A 43 4.10 -1.97 12.59
CA VAL A 43 4.63 -1.17 13.71
C VAL A 43 3.50 -0.44 14.42
N MET A 44 2.54 0.10 13.67
CA MET A 44 1.37 0.77 14.25
C MET A 44 0.43 -0.22 14.94
N GLU A 45 0.22 -1.42 14.38
CA GLU A 45 -0.53 -2.49 15.02
C GLU A 45 0.11 -2.92 16.35
N ASP A 46 1.43 -3.09 16.40
CA ASP A 46 2.15 -3.39 17.65
C ASP A 46 1.97 -2.29 18.69
N VAL A 47 1.98 -1.02 18.28
CA VAL A 47 1.70 0.13 19.14
C VAL A 47 0.25 0.06 19.64
N TRP A 48 -0.73 -0.11 18.75
CA TRP A 48 -2.14 -0.16 19.14
C TRP A 48 -2.43 -1.32 20.08
N ASN A 49 -1.92 -2.51 19.78
CA ASN A 49 -2.00 -3.69 20.65
C ASN A 49 -1.36 -3.43 22.02
N SER A 50 -0.18 -2.82 22.05
CA SER A 50 0.52 -2.48 23.30
C SER A 50 -0.24 -1.45 24.13
N TRP A 51 -0.99 -0.56 23.49
CA TRP A 51 -1.72 0.54 24.12
C TRP A 51 -3.23 0.29 24.23
N ASN A 52 -3.72 -0.92 23.93
CA ASN A 52 -5.14 -1.25 23.95
C ASN A 52 -5.99 -0.27 23.12
N VAL A 53 -5.42 0.25 22.04
CA VAL A 53 -6.15 1.06 21.05
C VAL A 53 -6.89 0.08 20.16
N VAL A 54 -8.22 0.06 20.28
CA VAL A 54 -9.06 -0.78 19.42
C VAL A 54 -9.39 0.02 18.18
N VAL A 55 -8.75 -0.37 17.08
CA VAL A 55 -9.06 0.11 15.74
C VAL A 55 -10.02 -0.90 15.13
N ASP A 56 -11.19 -0.45 14.63
CA ASP A 56 -12.18 -1.36 14.04
C ASP A 56 -11.54 -2.10 12.86
N ASN A 57 -11.87 -3.37 12.71
CA ASN A 57 -11.44 -4.19 11.59
C ASN A 57 -11.86 -3.61 10.25
N ASP A 58 -12.97 -2.85 10.17
CA ASP A 58 -13.34 -2.14 8.95
C ASP A 58 -12.35 -0.99 8.67
N HIS A 59 -11.92 -0.24 9.70
CA HIS A 59 -10.88 0.80 9.59
C HIS A 59 -9.50 0.22 9.25
N ILE A 60 -9.17 -0.97 9.78
CA ILE A 60 -8.01 -1.76 9.38
C ILE A 60 -8.18 -2.30 7.96
N ALA A 61 -9.36 -2.79 7.57
CA ALA A 61 -9.64 -3.33 6.25
C ALA A 61 -9.65 -2.25 5.16
N TYR A 62 -10.03 -1.01 5.46
CA TYR A 62 -9.84 0.15 4.59
C TYR A 62 -8.38 0.62 4.54
N SER A 63 -7.57 0.19 5.51
CA SER A 63 -6.10 0.29 5.57
C SER A 63 -5.37 -0.97 5.04
N LEU A 64 -6.10 -1.99 4.58
CA LEU A 64 -5.56 -3.21 3.97
C LEU A 64 -5.99 -3.28 2.50
N ALA A 65 -5.10 -3.74 1.63
CA ALA A 65 -5.42 -3.95 0.23
C ALA A 65 -6.38 -5.14 0.03
N PRO A 66 -7.51 -5.00 -0.69
CA PRO A 66 -8.09 -6.09 -1.46
C PRO A 66 -7.09 -6.58 -2.51
N GLU A 67 -7.21 -7.85 -2.93
CA GLU A 67 -6.36 -8.40 -3.99
C GLU A 67 -6.42 -7.53 -5.25
N SER A 68 -5.25 -7.05 -5.68
CA SER A 68 -5.14 -6.24 -6.88
C SER A 68 -5.63 -7.00 -8.11
N ASN A 69 -6.58 -6.40 -8.84
CA ASN A 69 -7.01 -6.89 -10.13
C ASN A 69 -6.12 -6.41 -11.28
N LEU A 70 -5.06 -5.64 -11.02
CA LEU A 70 -4.06 -5.30 -12.02
C LEU A 70 -2.80 -6.13 -11.84
N LEU A 71 -2.40 -6.81 -12.91
CA LEU A 71 -1.18 -7.59 -12.96
C LEU A 71 -0.18 -6.83 -13.83
N ARG A 72 1.06 -6.73 -13.36
CA ARG A 72 2.16 -6.09 -14.09
C ARG A 72 2.95 -7.13 -14.85
N PHE A 73 3.17 -6.88 -16.13
CA PHE A 73 4.18 -7.57 -16.91
C PHE A 73 5.27 -6.56 -17.30
N ALA A 74 6.50 -6.79 -16.84
CA ALA A 74 7.64 -5.96 -17.19
C ALA A 74 8.66 -6.71 -18.07
N VAL A 75 9.47 -5.95 -18.79
CA VAL A 75 10.57 -6.47 -19.61
C VAL A 75 11.80 -5.61 -19.35
N LEU A 76 12.95 -6.23 -19.09
CA LEU A 76 14.24 -5.56 -19.03
C LEU A 76 15.14 -6.09 -20.14
N ASN A 77 15.40 -5.24 -21.12
CA ASN A 77 16.15 -5.55 -22.32
C ASN A 77 17.67 -5.60 -22.04
N PRO A 78 18.47 -6.20 -22.93
CA PRO A 78 19.93 -6.31 -22.80
C PRO A 78 20.68 -4.97 -22.71
N ASP A 79 20.09 -3.88 -23.21
CA ASP A 79 20.66 -2.52 -23.15
C ASP A 79 20.30 -1.77 -21.85
N ASN A 80 19.61 -2.45 -20.91
CA ASN A 80 19.02 -1.89 -19.69
C ASN A 80 17.80 -1.00 -19.89
N SER A 81 17.25 -0.89 -21.10
CA SER A 81 15.94 -0.29 -21.27
C SER A 81 14.86 -1.21 -20.69
N SER A 82 13.89 -0.63 -20.00
CA SER A 82 12.80 -1.38 -19.38
C SER A 82 11.45 -0.94 -19.94
N PHE A 83 10.53 -1.88 -20.04
CA PHE A 83 9.14 -1.67 -20.39
C PHE A 83 8.24 -2.28 -19.30
N LYS A 84 7.08 -1.67 -19.04
CA LYS A 84 6.05 -2.23 -18.16
C LYS A 84 4.67 -2.08 -18.79
N SER A 85 3.82 -3.08 -18.55
CA SER A 85 2.42 -3.11 -18.90
C SER A 85 1.60 -3.52 -17.69
N ASP A 86 0.62 -2.70 -17.32
CA ASP A 86 -0.35 -3.03 -16.29
C ASP A 86 -1.66 -3.49 -16.97
N SER A 87 -2.12 -4.69 -16.62
CA SER A 87 -3.22 -5.35 -17.33
C SER A 87 -4.32 -5.79 -16.37
N LYS A 88 -5.58 -5.51 -16.71
CA LYS A 88 -6.76 -5.93 -15.93
C LYS A 88 -6.91 -7.45 -15.97
N CYS A 89 -7.03 -8.04 -14.79
CA CYS A 89 -7.42 -9.43 -14.58
C CYS A 89 -8.79 -9.68 -15.24
N TRP A 90 -8.87 -10.70 -16.09
CA TRP A 90 -10.12 -11.03 -16.78
C TRP A 90 -11.11 -11.85 -15.95
N ASN A 91 -10.76 -12.22 -14.70
CA ASN A 91 -11.57 -13.07 -13.80
C ASN A 91 -12.15 -14.30 -14.53
N LEU A 92 -11.29 -15.27 -14.85
CA LEU A 92 -11.74 -16.59 -15.30
C LEU A 92 -12.44 -17.31 -14.13
N GLN A 93 -13.28 -18.30 -14.43
CA GLN A 93 -13.76 -19.24 -13.38
C GLN A 93 -12.52 -19.86 -12.71
N ASP A 94 -12.49 -19.86 -11.37
CA ASP A 94 -11.42 -20.40 -10.50
C ASP A 94 -10.24 -19.47 -10.14
N SER A 95 -10.50 -18.18 -9.86
CA SER A 95 -9.50 -17.24 -9.27
C SER A 95 -8.23 -16.97 -10.10
N SER A 96 -8.26 -17.38 -11.38
CA SER A 96 -7.20 -17.12 -12.36
C SER A 96 -7.52 -15.91 -13.23
N CYS A 97 -6.50 -15.12 -13.53
CA CYS A 97 -6.58 -13.95 -14.39
C CYS A 97 -6.26 -14.28 -15.86
N TYR A 98 -5.31 -15.19 -16.08
CA TYR A 98 -4.87 -15.60 -17.42
C TYR A 98 -4.65 -17.11 -17.48
N LEU A 99 -4.88 -17.68 -18.67
CA LEU A 99 -4.81 -19.13 -18.88
C LEU A 99 -3.40 -19.69 -18.63
N ASP A 100 -2.38 -18.95 -19.02
CA ASP A 100 -0.97 -19.33 -18.84
C ASP A 100 -0.06 -18.09 -19.00
N LEU A 101 1.24 -18.30 -18.81
CA LEU A 101 2.27 -17.28 -18.99
C LEU A 101 2.22 -16.61 -20.37
N ASP A 102 2.06 -17.40 -21.43
CA ASP A 102 2.07 -16.89 -22.80
C ASP A 102 0.81 -16.09 -23.12
N ASN A 103 -0.33 -16.47 -22.55
CA ASN A 103 -1.58 -15.73 -22.65
C ASN A 103 -1.47 -14.36 -21.96
N PHE A 104 -0.88 -14.33 -20.76
CA PHE A 104 -0.65 -13.07 -20.04
C PHE A 104 0.36 -12.18 -20.79
N ALA A 105 1.51 -12.73 -21.19
CA ALA A 105 2.55 -12.02 -21.94
C ALA A 105 2.01 -11.44 -23.25
N ASN A 106 1.31 -12.24 -24.06
CA ASN A 106 0.71 -11.78 -25.31
C ASN A 106 -0.30 -10.64 -25.07
N TYR A 107 -1.12 -10.74 -24.03
CA TYR A 107 -2.06 -9.67 -23.72
C TYR A 107 -1.35 -8.37 -23.38
N SER A 108 -0.32 -8.43 -22.52
CA SER A 108 0.46 -7.26 -22.10
C SER A 108 1.29 -6.64 -23.23
N PHE A 109 1.83 -7.44 -24.15
CA PHE A 109 2.69 -6.96 -25.23
C PHE A 109 1.91 -6.46 -26.44
N ASN A 110 0.80 -7.11 -26.83
CA ASN A 110 0.01 -6.69 -27.99
C ASN A 110 -0.58 -5.28 -27.84
N GLN A 111 -0.70 -4.77 -26.62
CA GLN A 111 -1.20 -3.42 -26.36
C GLN A 111 -0.10 -2.35 -26.39
N ASN A 112 1.18 -2.72 -26.27
CA ASN A 112 2.21 -1.77 -25.85
C ASN A 112 3.60 -1.94 -26.48
N ILE A 113 3.94 -3.08 -27.08
CA ILE A 113 5.22 -3.31 -27.76
C ILE A 113 4.95 -3.55 -29.24
N GLU A 114 5.54 -2.73 -30.11
CA GLU A 114 5.61 -3.04 -31.54
C GLU A 114 6.59 -4.21 -31.74
N GLY A 115 6.09 -5.38 -32.11
CA GLY A 115 6.92 -6.54 -32.40
C GLY A 115 6.29 -7.86 -32.01
N PHE A 116 7.08 -8.92 -32.04
CA PHE A 116 6.63 -10.29 -31.80
C PHE A 116 7.11 -10.78 -30.43
N TYR A 117 6.20 -11.31 -29.63
CA TYR A 117 6.54 -12.14 -28.47
C TYR A 117 6.58 -13.59 -28.90
N ASN A 118 7.73 -14.23 -28.76
CA ASN A 118 7.90 -15.66 -29.02
C ASN A 118 9.04 -16.23 -28.21
N MET A 119 8.70 -16.84 -27.07
CA MET A 119 9.71 -17.48 -26.25
C MET A 119 10.21 -18.82 -26.78
N SER A 120 9.53 -19.46 -27.73
CA SER A 120 10.10 -20.61 -28.43
C SER A 120 11.32 -20.22 -29.27
N GLU A 121 11.37 -18.96 -29.73
CA GLU A 121 12.51 -18.41 -30.46
C GLU A 121 13.43 -17.53 -29.62
N GLY A 122 13.08 -17.27 -28.36
CA GLY A 122 13.85 -16.39 -27.49
C GLY A 122 13.70 -14.90 -27.82
N SER A 123 12.57 -14.50 -28.42
CA SER A 123 12.38 -13.15 -28.97
C SER A 123 11.29 -12.36 -28.24
N ILE A 124 11.59 -11.11 -27.89
CA ILE A 124 10.63 -10.12 -27.36
C ILE A 124 10.90 -8.79 -28.07
N GLY A 125 9.94 -8.30 -28.86
CA GLY A 125 10.11 -7.07 -29.64
C GLY A 125 11.21 -7.23 -30.70
N GLU A 126 12.20 -6.35 -30.70
CA GLU A 126 13.37 -6.42 -31.58
C GLU A 126 14.51 -7.29 -31.03
N TRP A 127 14.43 -7.71 -29.77
CA TRP A 127 15.49 -8.44 -29.07
C TRP A 127 15.32 -9.94 -29.22
N LYS A 128 16.41 -10.63 -29.57
CA LYS A 128 16.49 -12.09 -29.66
C LYS A 128 17.68 -12.60 -28.86
N SER A 129 17.43 -13.54 -27.94
CA SER A 129 18.47 -14.16 -27.12
C SER A 129 19.50 -14.90 -27.97
N ASN A 130 20.72 -15.03 -27.45
CA ASN A 130 21.83 -15.67 -28.15
C ASN A 130 22.78 -16.35 -27.15
N ASP A 131 23.96 -16.78 -27.61
CA ASP A 131 24.92 -17.50 -26.75
C ASP A 131 25.47 -16.67 -25.58
N ASN A 132 25.36 -15.33 -25.62
CA ASN A 132 25.88 -14.44 -24.58
C ASN A 132 24.85 -14.08 -23.50
N TRP A 133 23.55 -14.23 -23.77
CA TRP A 133 22.49 -13.88 -22.83
C TRP A 133 21.17 -14.58 -23.16
N SER A 134 20.38 -14.86 -22.14
CA SER A 134 19.07 -15.49 -22.25
C SER A 134 18.00 -14.69 -21.49
N TRP A 135 16.74 -14.92 -21.81
CA TRP A 135 15.62 -14.38 -21.03
C TRP A 135 15.41 -15.18 -19.75
N GLU A 136 15.22 -14.46 -18.65
CA GLU A 136 15.02 -15.01 -17.32
C GLU A 136 13.70 -14.51 -16.75
N LEU A 137 12.82 -15.43 -16.38
CA LEU A 137 11.52 -15.10 -15.82
C LEU A 137 11.67 -14.76 -14.34
N HIS A 138 11.06 -13.65 -13.92
CA HIS A 138 11.03 -13.18 -12.55
C HIS A 138 9.58 -12.99 -12.10
N ASN A 139 9.33 -13.21 -10.81
CA ASN A 139 8.08 -12.87 -10.14
C ASN A 139 8.36 -11.78 -9.10
N TRP A 140 7.41 -10.87 -8.92
CA TRP A 140 7.49 -9.88 -7.85
C TRP A 140 7.18 -10.54 -6.51
N ASP A 141 8.11 -10.43 -5.58
CA ASP A 141 7.88 -10.81 -4.20
C ASP A 141 7.29 -9.63 -3.44
N LEU A 142 5.99 -9.73 -3.15
CA LEU A 142 5.26 -8.71 -2.41
C LEU A 142 5.80 -8.52 -0.98
N LEU A 143 6.39 -9.55 -0.37
CA LEU A 143 6.92 -9.46 1.00
C LEU A 143 8.25 -8.71 1.06
N ASN A 144 9.11 -8.95 0.06
CA ASN A 144 10.45 -8.40 -0.01
C ASN A 144 10.59 -7.19 -0.95
N ASP A 145 9.48 -6.75 -1.54
CA ASP A 145 9.41 -5.63 -2.49
C ASP A 145 10.47 -5.70 -3.58
N SER A 146 10.67 -6.90 -4.15
CA SER A 146 11.77 -7.16 -5.09
C SER A 146 11.43 -8.24 -6.11
N TRP A 147 12.11 -8.17 -7.25
CA TRP A 147 12.01 -9.17 -8.31
C TRP A 147 12.86 -10.40 -7.98
N ILE A 148 12.23 -11.57 -7.91
CA ILE A 148 12.88 -12.85 -7.65
C ILE A 148 12.83 -13.71 -8.91
N LYS A 149 13.99 -14.21 -9.33
CA LYS A 149 14.12 -15.13 -10.46
C LYS A 149 13.36 -16.43 -10.18
N ILE A 150 12.47 -16.80 -11.09
CA ILE A 150 11.74 -18.06 -11.03
C ILE A 150 12.67 -19.19 -11.45
N GLN A 151 12.80 -20.21 -10.58
CA GLN A 151 13.43 -21.48 -10.95
C GLN A 151 12.32 -22.41 -11.49
N ASN A 152 12.63 -23.16 -12.56
CA ASN A 152 11.68 -23.89 -13.44
C ASN A 152 10.71 -24.88 -12.74
N ASP A 153 10.86 -25.07 -11.44
CA ASP A 153 10.18 -26.00 -10.56
C ASP A 153 9.25 -25.35 -9.52
N MET A 154 9.23 -24.00 -9.40
CA MET A 154 8.49 -23.29 -8.35
C MET A 154 7.27 -22.47 -8.78
N PHE A 155 7.05 -22.24 -10.09
CA PHE A 155 5.93 -21.42 -10.56
C PHE A 155 5.08 -22.18 -11.59
N ASP A 156 3.80 -22.39 -11.28
CA ASP A 156 2.87 -23.02 -12.22
C ASP A 156 2.51 -22.02 -13.32
N THR A 157 3.18 -22.11 -14.46
CA THR A 157 2.90 -21.26 -15.62
C THR A 157 1.58 -21.58 -16.30
N LYS A 158 0.81 -22.59 -15.82
CA LYS A 158 -0.47 -23.03 -16.41
C LYS A 158 -1.70 -22.33 -15.85
N SER A 159 -1.51 -21.36 -14.95
CA SER A 159 -2.57 -20.49 -14.47
C SER A 159 -1.93 -19.28 -13.79
N ILE A 160 -2.37 -18.08 -14.13
CA ILE A 160 -1.86 -16.85 -13.52
C ILE A 160 -2.89 -16.35 -12.49
N PRO A 161 -2.67 -16.54 -11.18
CA PRO A 161 -3.59 -16.07 -10.15
C PRO A 161 -3.55 -14.55 -10.00
N LYS A 162 -4.53 -14.00 -9.29
CA LYS A 162 -4.54 -12.59 -8.88
C LYS A 162 -3.27 -12.20 -8.11
N GLY A 163 -2.88 -10.93 -8.19
CA GLY A 163 -1.67 -10.41 -7.54
C GLY A 163 -0.35 -10.93 -8.10
N THR A 164 -0.37 -11.67 -9.22
CA THR A 164 0.88 -12.11 -9.88
C THR A 164 1.45 -10.97 -10.73
N HIS A 165 2.69 -10.60 -10.47
CA HIS A 165 3.43 -9.66 -11.33
C HIS A 165 4.68 -10.36 -11.86
N LEU A 166 4.86 -10.35 -13.18
CA LEU A 166 5.92 -11.08 -13.87
C LEU A 166 6.85 -10.15 -14.63
N ALA A 167 8.08 -10.60 -14.83
CA ALA A 167 9.01 -9.89 -15.68
C ALA A 167 9.92 -10.82 -16.49
N TRP A 168 10.13 -10.49 -17.77
CA TRP A 168 11.20 -11.08 -18.57
C TRP A 168 12.45 -10.21 -18.49
N VAL A 169 13.55 -10.77 -17.98
CA VAL A 169 14.79 -10.04 -17.76
C VAL A 169 15.92 -10.65 -18.59
N ALA A 170 16.61 -9.86 -19.39
CA ALA A 170 17.82 -10.31 -20.06
C ALA A 170 18.91 -10.62 -19.00
N SER A 171 19.52 -11.82 -19.06
CA SER A 171 20.46 -12.31 -18.06
C SER A 171 21.73 -11.44 -17.89
N ASN A 172 22.02 -10.58 -18.86
CA ASN A 172 23.14 -9.65 -18.87
C ASN A 172 22.75 -8.21 -18.48
N ALA A 173 21.47 -7.95 -18.22
CA ALA A 173 20.98 -6.65 -17.80
C ALA A 173 21.05 -6.47 -16.28
N ASN A 174 21.10 -5.22 -15.83
CA ASN A 174 21.06 -4.87 -14.43
C ASN A 174 19.61 -4.74 -13.95
N ILE A 175 19.17 -5.71 -13.13
CA ILE A 175 17.81 -5.83 -12.60
C ILE A 175 17.31 -4.58 -11.90
N SER A 176 18.19 -3.75 -11.34
CA SER A 176 17.81 -2.48 -10.71
C SER A 176 17.18 -1.46 -11.66
N ASN A 177 17.30 -1.66 -12.98
CA ASN A 177 16.64 -0.82 -13.99
C ASN A 177 15.20 -1.29 -14.29
N LEU A 178 14.77 -2.43 -13.76
CA LEU A 178 13.39 -2.89 -13.91
C LEU A 178 12.48 -2.10 -12.94
N PRO A 179 11.32 -1.60 -13.39
CA PRO A 179 10.39 -0.92 -12.50
C PRO A 179 9.85 -1.90 -11.44
N PRO A 180 9.49 -1.42 -10.23
CA PRO A 180 8.85 -2.25 -9.22
C PRO A 180 7.59 -2.96 -9.74
N GLY A 181 7.20 -4.08 -9.12
CA GLY A 181 5.96 -4.80 -9.48
C GLY A 181 4.69 -4.00 -9.22
N ILE A 182 4.73 -3.09 -8.25
CA ILE A 182 3.67 -2.13 -7.88
C ILE A 182 4.36 -0.77 -7.67
N ASP A 183 3.82 0.32 -8.22
CA ASP A 183 4.42 1.66 -8.07
C ASP A 183 3.40 2.81 -8.15
N CYS A 184 2.12 2.52 -7.94
CA CYS A 184 1.05 3.53 -7.96
C CYS A 184 0.95 4.31 -9.28
N ASN A 185 1.46 3.74 -10.38
CA ASN A 185 1.65 4.42 -11.66
C ASN A 185 2.46 5.72 -11.56
N GLY A 186 3.29 5.86 -10.53
CA GLY A 186 4.07 7.05 -10.25
C GLY A 186 3.27 8.27 -9.75
N ASN A 187 1.98 8.09 -9.41
CA ASN A 187 1.12 9.15 -8.90
C ASN A 187 0.68 8.86 -7.45
N GLY A 188 1.61 8.34 -6.65
CA GLY A 188 1.36 7.94 -5.28
C GLY A 188 2.51 7.16 -4.68
N TRP A 189 2.29 6.64 -3.47
CA TRP A 189 3.24 5.83 -2.73
C TRP A 189 2.59 4.56 -2.20
N ILE A 190 3.40 3.52 -1.96
CA ILE A 190 2.92 2.20 -1.53
C ILE A 190 2.87 2.18 0.00
N MET A 191 1.70 1.83 0.51
CA MET A 191 1.42 1.57 1.91
C MET A 191 1.41 0.09 2.19
N GLY A 192 1.95 -0.32 3.34
CA GLY A 192 1.93 -1.71 3.76
C GLY A 192 2.95 -2.57 3.00
N SER A 193 2.87 -3.88 3.19
CA SER A 193 3.82 -4.85 2.62
C SER A 193 3.13 -6.18 2.38
N GLY A 194 3.60 -6.99 1.44
CA GLY A 194 2.96 -8.27 1.15
C GLY A 194 1.60 -8.09 0.48
N THR A 195 0.65 -8.94 0.81
CA THR A 195 -0.71 -8.91 0.25
C THR A 195 -1.54 -7.72 0.73
N SER A 196 -1.10 -6.99 1.76
CA SER A 196 -1.76 -5.77 2.23
C SER A 196 -1.25 -4.48 1.58
N ALA A 197 -0.26 -4.60 0.68
CA ALA A 197 0.33 -3.45 0.00
C ALA A 197 -0.67 -2.76 -0.95
N HIS A 198 -0.89 -1.46 -0.79
CA HIS A 198 -1.75 -0.66 -1.66
C HIS A 198 -1.26 0.77 -1.87
N CYS A 199 -1.83 1.45 -2.85
CA CYS A 199 -1.43 2.77 -3.28
C CYS A 199 -2.20 3.89 -2.61
N MET A 200 -1.43 4.82 -2.06
CA MET A 200 -1.88 6.11 -1.58
C MET A 200 -1.62 7.14 -2.66
N CYS A 201 -2.69 7.63 -3.27
CA CYS A 201 -2.60 8.49 -4.44
C CYS A 201 -2.30 9.94 -4.08
N ASP A 202 -1.49 10.59 -4.93
CA ASP A 202 -1.20 12.00 -4.86
C ASP A 202 -2.44 12.85 -5.13
N GLU A 203 -2.39 14.14 -4.76
CA GLU A 203 -3.48 15.07 -4.99
C GLU A 203 -3.88 15.12 -6.48
N GLY A 204 -5.18 15.01 -6.76
CA GLY A 204 -5.74 14.94 -8.12
C GLY A 204 -5.85 13.53 -8.70
N TYR A 205 -5.37 12.52 -7.98
CA TYR A 205 -5.49 11.11 -8.34
C TYR A 205 -6.29 10.33 -7.30
N GLU A 206 -6.90 9.24 -7.73
CA GLU A 206 -7.69 8.34 -6.90
C GLU A 206 -7.48 6.89 -7.32
N ARG A 207 -7.78 5.94 -6.42
CA ARG A 207 -7.81 4.52 -6.76
C ARG A 207 -9.07 4.22 -7.56
N SER A 208 -8.97 3.31 -8.52
CA SER A 208 -10.16 2.72 -9.14
C SER A 208 -10.78 1.71 -8.17
N ASN A 209 -12.12 1.59 -8.15
CA ASN A 209 -12.88 0.75 -7.20
C ASN A 209 -12.32 -0.66 -6.97
N ASP A 210 -11.74 -1.27 -8.01
CA ASP A 210 -11.27 -2.66 -8.00
C ASP A 210 -9.75 -2.81 -8.03
N ASN A 211 -8.99 -1.71 -7.93
CA ASN A 211 -7.55 -1.78 -8.06
C ASN A 211 -6.82 -0.78 -7.18
N TRP A 212 -6.02 -1.38 -6.31
CA TRP A 212 -5.36 -0.79 -5.18
C TRP A 212 -3.86 -0.63 -5.42
N SER A 213 -3.36 -1.04 -6.59
CA SER A 213 -1.94 -0.95 -6.94
C SER A 213 -1.63 0.23 -7.87
N THR A 214 -2.64 1.03 -8.23
CA THR A 214 -2.47 2.18 -9.12
C THR A 214 -3.33 3.37 -8.74
N CYS A 215 -2.88 4.54 -9.17
CA CYS A 215 -3.60 5.80 -9.06
C CYS A 215 -3.99 6.30 -10.46
N ILE A 216 -5.25 6.68 -10.63
CA ILE A 216 -5.82 7.21 -11.86
C ILE A 216 -6.30 8.64 -11.65
N SER A 217 -6.24 9.46 -12.69
CA SER A 217 -6.66 10.86 -12.61
C SER A 217 -8.15 10.96 -12.33
N LYS A 218 -8.55 11.84 -11.41
CA LYS A 218 -9.98 12.12 -11.15
C LYS A 218 -10.73 12.59 -12.39
N ASN A 219 -10.03 13.14 -13.38
CA ASN A 219 -10.64 13.56 -14.64
C ASN A 219 -11.01 12.36 -15.54
N ASP A 220 -10.27 11.25 -15.47
CA ASP A 220 -10.49 10.06 -16.29
C ASP A 220 -11.63 9.19 -15.73
N LEU A 221 -11.89 9.28 -14.42
CA LEU A 221 -13.00 8.63 -13.72
C LEU A 221 -14.39 9.13 -14.16
N ASN A 222 -14.49 10.32 -14.77
CA ASN A 222 -15.76 10.92 -15.18
C ASN A 222 -16.39 10.29 -16.46
N ASN A 223 -15.72 9.33 -17.11
CA ASN A 223 -16.17 8.72 -18.36
C ASN A 223 -16.62 7.25 -18.25
N GLU A 224 -16.44 6.60 -17.10
CA GLU A 224 -17.04 5.29 -16.84
C GLU A 224 -18.34 5.51 -16.05
N ASN A 225 -19.48 5.08 -16.60
CA ASN A 225 -20.76 5.02 -15.88
C ASN A 225 -20.63 4.00 -14.75
N ILE A 226 -20.07 4.42 -13.62
CA ILE A 226 -20.00 3.64 -12.41
C ILE A 226 -21.07 4.20 -11.48
N SER A 227 -21.98 3.29 -11.09
CA SER A 227 -22.90 3.47 -9.97
C SER A 227 -22.23 4.30 -8.88
N GLU A 228 -22.93 5.28 -8.32
CA GLU A 228 -22.56 6.00 -7.09
C GLU A 228 -22.32 4.99 -5.95
N MET A 229 -21.22 4.26 -5.96
CA MET A 229 -20.65 3.64 -4.79
C MET A 229 -19.74 4.70 -4.23
N VAL A 230 -20.38 5.50 -3.38
CA VAL A 230 -19.83 6.22 -2.26
C VAL A 230 -18.36 5.87 -2.03
N ASP A 231 -17.49 6.87 -2.16
CA ASP A 231 -16.16 6.79 -1.59
C ASP A 231 -16.32 6.27 -0.14
N PRO A 232 -15.75 5.11 0.22
CA PRO A 232 -15.91 4.57 1.56
C PRO A 232 -15.31 5.50 2.63
N HIS A 233 -14.52 6.50 2.24
CA HIS A 233 -14.14 7.62 3.10
C HIS A 233 -15.19 8.74 3.13
N ALA A 234 -15.99 8.94 2.07
CA ALA A 234 -17.01 9.98 1.99
C ALA A 234 -18.31 9.65 2.74
N GLU A 235 -18.71 8.37 2.86
CA GLU A 235 -19.77 8.01 3.81
C GLU A 235 -19.31 8.16 5.26
N THR A 236 -18.02 8.01 5.52
CA THR A 236 -17.45 8.32 6.84
C THR A 236 -17.20 9.81 7.06
N LEU A 237 -17.07 10.66 6.02
CA LEU A 237 -16.99 12.14 6.17
C LEU A 237 -18.18 12.74 6.92
N GLY A 238 -19.34 12.08 6.90
CA GLY A 238 -20.51 12.47 7.70
C GLY A 238 -20.46 12.03 9.16
N GLU A 239 -19.67 10.98 9.47
CA GLU A 239 -19.40 10.47 10.83
C GLU A 239 -17.99 10.84 11.34
N TYR A 240 -17.32 11.78 10.67
CA TYR A 240 -16.01 12.35 11.05
C TYR A 240 -16.07 13.21 12.33
N GLU A 241 -17.17 13.18 13.07
CA GLU A 241 -17.23 13.69 14.44
C GLU A 241 -16.76 12.60 15.41
N ILE A 242 -15.43 12.41 15.48
CA ILE A 242 -14.72 11.90 16.67
C ILE A 242 -15.37 10.62 17.25
N GLY A 243 -15.35 9.54 16.46
CA GLY A 243 -16.22 8.39 16.72
C GLY A 243 -15.58 7.07 17.14
N HIS A 244 -14.27 6.92 17.40
CA HIS A 244 -13.70 5.59 17.67
C HIS A 244 -12.72 5.59 18.85
N SER A 245 -13.03 4.76 19.85
CA SER A 245 -12.42 4.61 21.19
C SER A 245 -11.15 5.43 21.49
N THR A 246 -11.32 6.70 21.82
CA THR A 246 -10.23 7.54 22.35
C THR A 246 -9.91 7.13 23.78
N SER A 247 -9.03 6.15 23.95
CA SER A 247 -8.49 5.83 25.27
C SER A 247 -7.39 6.83 25.61
N THR A 248 -7.59 7.62 26.66
CA THR A 248 -6.58 8.54 27.18
C THR A 248 -5.91 7.89 28.39
N TYR A 249 -4.59 7.69 28.32
CA TYR A 249 -3.82 7.13 29.41
C TYR A 249 -3.03 8.21 30.15
N ILE A 250 -2.98 8.12 31.48
CA ILE A 250 -2.02 8.85 32.30
C ILE A 250 -0.93 7.88 32.73
N ILE A 251 0.31 8.20 32.37
CA ILE A 251 1.50 7.41 32.61
C ILE A 251 2.36 8.15 33.63
N ASP A 252 2.91 7.44 34.62
CA ASP A 252 3.82 8.05 35.60
C ASP A 252 5.26 8.17 35.07
N LYS A 253 6.13 8.81 35.85
CA LYS A 253 7.56 9.01 35.53
C LYS A 253 8.34 7.70 35.37
N ASN A 254 7.81 6.58 35.87
CA ASN A 254 8.41 5.25 35.74
C ASN A 254 7.83 4.46 34.55
N MET A 255 7.08 5.14 33.65
CA MET A 255 6.43 4.56 32.48
C MET A 255 5.31 3.55 32.79
N ASN A 256 4.76 3.57 34.01
CA ASN A 256 3.63 2.72 34.36
C ASN A 256 2.31 3.37 33.95
N LYS A 257 1.42 2.62 33.32
CA LYS A 257 0.04 3.05 33.05
C LYS A 257 -0.72 3.14 34.38
N ARG A 258 -1.14 4.34 34.78
CA ARG A 258 -1.79 4.57 36.08
C ARG A 258 -3.30 4.71 35.95
N VAL A 259 -3.74 5.52 34.97
CA VAL A 259 -5.16 5.81 34.75
C VAL A 259 -5.48 5.62 33.27
N SER A 260 -6.69 5.15 33.00
CA SER A 260 -7.23 4.99 31.66
C SER A 260 -8.63 5.61 31.63
N TYR A 261 -8.81 6.60 30.77
CA TYR A 261 -10.10 7.20 30.45
C TYR A 261 -10.58 6.65 29.11
N SER A 262 -11.80 6.14 29.06
CA SER A 262 -12.39 5.60 27.83
C SER A 262 -13.35 6.60 27.19
N GLY A 263 -13.18 6.85 25.90
CA GLY A 263 -14.08 7.68 25.09
C GLY A 263 -13.83 9.18 25.25
N ILE A 264 -14.75 10.00 24.74
CA ILE A 264 -14.59 11.46 24.66
C ILE A 264 -15.28 12.24 25.80
N ASN A 265 -16.10 11.57 26.60
CA ASN A 265 -16.95 12.20 27.62
C ASN A 265 -16.33 12.17 29.02
N TRP A 266 -15.00 12.14 29.12
CA TRP A 266 -14.33 12.21 30.41
C TRP A 266 -14.45 13.60 31.02
N ASP A 267 -14.60 13.64 32.34
CA ASP A 267 -14.72 14.88 33.09
C ASP A 267 -13.35 15.54 33.24
N VAL A 268 -13.25 16.80 32.82
CA VAL A 268 -11.98 17.55 32.79
C VAL A 268 -11.44 17.80 34.19
N GLU A 269 -12.30 18.01 35.19
CA GLU A 269 -11.87 18.26 36.57
C GLU A 269 -11.27 17.00 37.19
N ASN A 270 -11.90 15.84 36.97
CA ASN A 270 -11.37 14.55 37.39
C ASN A 270 -10.05 14.21 36.70
N PHE A 271 -9.95 14.44 35.39
CA PHE A 271 -8.71 14.24 34.65
C PHE A 271 -7.57 15.10 35.21
N LEU A 272 -7.84 16.39 35.46
CA LEU A 272 -6.86 17.29 36.03
C LEU A 272 -6.46 16.87 37.46
N MET A 273 -7.41 16.41 38.26
CA MET A 273 -7.13 15.92 39.62
C MET A 273 -6.20 14.70 39.61
N ASP A 274 -6.41 13.76 38.69
CA ASP A 274 -5.56 12.59 38.54
C ASP A 274 -4.13 12.98 38.10
N VAL A 275 -4.01 13.90 37.13
CA VAL A 275 -2.71 14.42 36.70
C VAL A 275 -1.98 15.09 37.87
N ILE A 276 -2.66 15.93 38.64
CA ILE A 276 -2.07 16.61 39.81
C ILE A 276 -1.63 15.59 40.86
N THR A 277 -2.46 14.58 41.14
CA THR A 277 -2.15 13.56 42.14
C THR A 277 -0.88 12.81 41.74
N LEU A 278 -0.80 12.34 40.50
CA LEU A 278 0.34 11.56 40.00
C LEU A 278 1.61 12.39 39.81
N THR A 279 1.50 13.69 39.55
CA THR A 279 2.67 14.58 39.45
C THR A 279 3.36 14.76 40.80
N ASN A 280 2.60 14.67 41.90
CA ASN A 280 3.07 14.85 43.27
C ASN A 280 3.52 13.55 43.96
N GLU A 281 3.43 12.40 43.29
CA GLU A 281 4.03 11.12 43.70
C GLU A 281 5.52 11.04 43.33
#